data_AF-A0A0Q8DKI7-F1
#
_entry.id   AF-A0A0Q8DKI7-F1
#
_cell.length_a   1.000
_cell.length_b   1.000
_cell.length_c   1.000
_cell.angle_alpha   90.00
_cell.angle_beta   90.00
_cell.angle_gamma   90.00
#
_symmetry.space_group_name_H-M   'P 1'
#
loop_
_entity.id
_entity.type
_entity.pdbx_description
1 polymer ?
#
loop_
_entity_poly.entity_id
_entity_poly.type
_entity_poly.pdbx_seq_one_letter_code
_entity_poly.pdbx_strand_id
1 'polypeptide(L)'
;MPETRDVYAAEDLFASWLDEASRRPGEPLRIQVGGTQQAFEPETEPRFTDPGHVQEFVDRVLAHLLAAESRYDDGAGLDLAGVPVAVRARRGHRQAHYERDELPLRGVMAIPPREVGGAWSLRAAVVLHEVAHHLSGGAGHDKTFRTTFLRLLEDIGMPVLADLLHTAYRLNGLDTGVDDEDRTLLRIGRLLRQAERTSNTAERDAFFSKAQALATRHQIALAVARATASVEERREDPSWETVLIGETGKRSLARYVRLMLGIAQANDLRVAIYTSNTRVTLYGFPSDISIVKALYASLVTQMVTDGDTHLRSGAHKSDTREVWNARRRRWELQPVHGSTARAAFYEAWADHVGERLKTARELARAAAIKADVDAPAASTSTELALRAKEVEVVDYFKLMQRDHGIRGTWKGTASAVHAAPGSRDAGIKAAARARLGTERAIRS
;
A
#
# COMPACT_ATOMS: atom_id res chain seq x y z
N MET A 1 26.09 -21.40 -8.12
CA MET A 1 25.72 -20.11 -7.54
C MET A 1 24.94 -20.40 -6.27
N PRO A 2 25.40 -19.95 -5.09
CA PRO A 2 24.73 -20.25 -3.82
C PRO A 2 23.23 -19.88 -3.80
N GLU A 3 22.84 -18.77 -4.45
CA GLU A 3 21.44 -18.31 -4.46
C GLU A 3 20.43 -19.27 -5.13
N THR A 4 20.82 -19.99 -6.19
CA THR A 4 19.86 -20.84 -6.95
C THR A 4 19.31 -21.99 -6.13
N ARG A 5 20.16 -22.61 -5.29
CA ARG A 5 19.74 -23.74 -4.45
C ARG A 5 18.73 -23.28 -3.40
N ASP A 6 18.99 -22.13 -2.79
CA ASP A 6 18.14 -21.58 -1.74
C ASP A 6 16.81 -21.06 -2.30
N VAL A 7 16.80 -20.57 -3.55
CA VAL A 7 15.56 -20.20 -4.26
C VAL A 7 14.69 -21.42 -4.47
N TYR A 8 15.24 -22.52 -4.97
CA TYR A 8 14.47 -23.76 -5.12
C TYR A 8 13.98 -24.29 -3.78
N ALA A 9 14.79 -24.22 -2.72
CA ALA A 9 14.35 -24.62 -1.38
C ALA A 9 13.18 -23.75 -0.87
N ALA A 10 13.20 -22.45 -1.16
CA ALA A 10 12.09 -21.54 -0.86
C ALA A 10 10.84 -21.84 -1.68
N GLU A 11 10.98 -22.10 -2.98
CA GLU A 11 9.84 -22.41 -3.84
C GLU A 11 9.24 -23.78 -3.53
N ASP A 12 10.04 -24.77 -3.13
CA ASP A 12 9.57 -26.06 -2.64
C ASP A 12 8.78 -25.90 -1.32
N LEU A 13 9.27 -25.05 -0.41
CA LEU A 13 8.54 -24.71 0.82
C LEU A 13 7.21 -24.01 0.49
N PHE A 14 7.23 -23.04 -0.42
CA PHE A 14 6.03 -22.36 -0.91
C PHE A 14 5.03 -23.35 -1.53
N ALA A 15 5.48 -24.25 -2.40
CA ALA A 15 4.64 -25.28 -2.99
C ALA A 15 4.01 -26.20 -1.93
N SER A 16 4.76 -26.57 -0.89
CA SER A 16 4.27 -27.38 0.22
C SER A 16 3.14 -26.69 1.00
N TRP A 17 3.23 -25.37 1.17
CA TRP A 17 2.20 -24.54 1.80
C TRP A 17 0.92 -24.44 0.96
N LEU A 18 1.04 -24.35 -0.36
CA LEU A 18 -0.12 -24.39 -1.26
C LEU A 18 -0.80 -25.77 -1.24
N ASP A 19 0.00 -26.83 -1.15
CA ASP A 19 -0.51 -28.20 -1.05
C ASP A 19 -1.17 -28.45 0.33
N GLU A 20 -0.73 -27.77 1.39
CA GLU A 20 -1.43 -27.73 2.67
C GLU A 20 -2.75 -26.95 2.60
N ALA A 21 -2.72 -25.73 2.06
CA ALA A 21 -3.91 -24.88 1.94
C ALA A 21 -5.00 -25.55 1.10
N SER A 22 -4.64 -26.22 0.01
CA SER A 22 -5.59 -26.93 -0.85
C SER A 22 -6.26 -28.14 -0.18
N ARG A 23 -5.63 -28.74 0.85
CA ARG A 23 -6.22 -29.84 1.63
C ARG A 23 -7.27 -29.37 2.64
N ARG A 24 -7.26 -28.08 3.00
CA ARG A 24 -8.19 -27.48 3.99
C ARG A 24 -8.77 -26.16 3.47
N PRO A 25 -9.60 -26.21 2.41
CA PRO A 25 -10.15 -25.00 1.83
C PRO A 25 -11.00 -24.25 2.87
N GLY A 26 -10.74 -22.94 2.99
CA GLY A 26 -11.45 -22.04 3.92
C GLY A 26 -10.85 -21.97 5.33
N GLU A 27 -9.86 -22.80 5.67
CA GLU A 27 -9.06 -22.62 6.89
C GLU A 27 -7.83 -21.77 6.59
N PRO A 28 -7.51 -20.76 7.43
CA PRO A 28 -6.28 -20.01 7.29
C PRO A 28 -5.06 -20.91 7.45
N LEU A 29 -4.13 -20.83 6.50
CA LEU A 29 -2.82 -21.47 6.59
C LEU A 29 -2.01 -20.77 7.69
N ARG A 30 -1.51 -21.53 8.67
CA ARG A 30 -0.75 -20.97 9.79
C ARG A 30 0.72 -21.34 9.68
N ILE A 31 1.57 -20.35 9.48
CA ILE A 31 3.02 -20.53 9.30
C ILE A 31 3.76 -19.92 10.47
N GLN A 32 4.72 -20.67 11.02
CA GLN A 32 5.64 -20.16 12.02
C GLN A 32 6.76 -19.37 11.35
N VAL A 33 6.88 -18.09 11.68
CA VAL A 33 7.88 -17.19 11.13
C VAL A 33 8.71 -16.62 12.28
N GLY A 34 9.87 -17.21 12.53
CA GLY A 34 10.65 -16.93 13.75
C GLY A 34 9.87 -17.33 15.00
N GLY A 35 9.67 -16.40 15.94
CA GLY A 35 8.89 -16.61 17.16
C GLY A 35 7.37 -16.46 17.00
N THR A 36 6.89 -15.95 15.86
CA THR A 36 5.49 -15.56 15.68
C THR A 36 4.76 -16.49 14.70
N GLN A 37 3.54 -16.88 15.05
CA GLN A 37 2.65 -17.59 14.14
C GLN A 37 1.84 -16.58 13.30
N GLN A 38 1.94 -16.70 11.98
CA GLN A 38 1.22 -15.86 11.02
C GLN A 38 0.13 -16.67 10.33
N ALA A 39 -1.03 -16.05 10.08
CA ALA A 39 -2.16 -16.67 9.39
C ALA A 39 -2.34 -16.06 8.00
N PHE A 40 -2.48 -16.91 6.99
CA PHE A 40 -2.64 -16.55 5.59
C PHE A 40 -3.91 -17.18 5.01
N GLU A 41 -4.63 -16.43 4.19
CA GLU A 41 -5.75 -16.95 3.38
C GLU A 41 -5.33 -16.87 1.90
N PRO A 42 -4.55 -17.85 1.40
CA PRO A 42 -4.00 -17.79 0.06
C PRO A 42 -5.08 -17.86 -1.01
N GLU A 43 -4.83 -17.16 -2.12
CA GLU A 43 -5.63 -17.32 -3.33
C GLU A 43 -5.52 -18.78 -3.83
N THR A 44 -6.59 -19.28 -4.46
CA THR A 44 -6.59 -20.66 -4.98
C THR A 44 -5.63 -20.78 -6.16
N GLU A 45 -4.67 -21.70 -6.05
CA GLU A 45 -3.70 -21.94 -7.12
C GLU A 45 -4.35 -22.68 -8.31
N PRO A 46 -4.31 -22.13 -9.53
CA PRO A 46 -4.75 -22.86 -10.72
C PRO A 46 -3.93 -24.13 -10.96
N ARG A 47 -4.61 -25.18 -11.42
CA ARG A 47 -4.04 -26.47 -11.84
C ARG A 47 -4.44 -26.72 -13.29
N PHE A 48 -3.53 -27.28 -14.09
CA PHE A 48 -3.74 -27.45 -15.53
C PHE A 48 -3.78 -28.92 -15.92
N THR A 49 -4.54 -29.32 -16.93
CA THR A 49 -4.61 -30.73 -17.36
C THR A 49 -3.43 -31.11 -18.25
N ASP A 50 -2.98 -30.20 -19.11
CA ASP A 50 -1.98 -30.41 -20.16
C ASP A 50 -1.29 -29.06 -20.53
N PRO A 51 -0.21 -29.09 -21.34
CA PRO A 51 0.50 -27.87 -21.76
C PRO A 51 -0.35 -26.88 -22.59
N GLY A 52 -1.43 -27.31 -23.24
CA GLY A 52 -2.32 -26.41 -23.97
C GLY A 52 -3.07 -25.47 -23.02
N HIS A 53 -3.59 -25.99 -21.90
CA HIS A 53 -4.19 -25.15 -20.86
C HIS A 53 -3.18 -24.22 -20.17
N VAL A 54 -1.90 -24.60 -20.16
CA VAL A 54 -0.81 -23.72 -19.70
C VAL A 54 -0.61 -22.56 -20.67
N GLN A 55 -0.63 -22.80 -21.99
CA GLN A 55 -0.56 -21.72 -23.00
C GLN A 55 -1.65 -20.68 -22.76
N GLU A 56 -2.90 -21.10 -22.63
CA GLU A 56 -4.01 -20.16 -22.42
C GLU A 56 -3.86 -19.34 -21.12
N PHE A 57 -3.29 -19.96 -20.07
CA PHE A 57 -3.03 -19.25 -18.82
C PHE A 57 -1.92 -18.21 -18.98
N VAL A 58 -0.81 -18.56 -19.65
CA VAL A 58 0.28 -17.63 -19.94
C VAL A 58 -0.20 -16.46 -20.78
N ASP A 59 -1.00 -16.72 -21.83
CA ASP A 59 -1.57 -15.68 -22.68
C ASP A 59 -2.46 -14.71 -21.88
N ARG A 60 -3.30 -15.24 -20.99
CA ARG A 60 -4.13 -14.42 -20.09
C ARG A 60 -3.30 -13.59 -19.12
N VAL A 61 -2.21 -14.15 -18.58
CA VAL A 61 -1.30 -13.43 -17.69
C VAL A 61 -0.65 -12.25 -18.42
N LEU A 62 -0.03 -12.48 -19.58
CA LEU A 62 0.63 -11.42 -20.34
C LEU A 62 -0.37 -10.35 -20.82
N ALA A 63 -1.55 -10.76 -21.30
CA ALA A 63 -2.61 -9.83 -21.67
C ALA A 63 -3.09 -8.98 -20.47
N HIS A 64 -3.18 -9.57 -19.28
CA HIS A 64 -3.52 -8.85 -18.05
C HIS A 64 -2.47 -7.81 -17.70
N LEU A 65 -1.17 -8.16 -17.77
CA LEU A 65 -0.07 -7.23 -17.51
C LEU A 65 -0.10 -6.04 -18.47
N LEU A 66 -0.33 -6.29 -19.76
CA LEU A 66 -0.47 -5.24 -20.78
C LEU A 66 -1.68 -4.33 -20.50
N ALA A 67 -2.84 -4.90 -20.19
CA ALA A 67 -4.05 -4.13 -19.86
C ALA A 67 -3.89 -3.32 -18.56
N ALA A 68 -3.10 -3.83 -17.61
CA ALA A 68 -2.75 -3.15 -16.38
C ALA A 68 -1.62 -2.11 -16.56
N GLU A 69 -1.06 -1.98 -17.77
CA GLU A 69 0.10 -1.13 -18.09
C GLU A 69 1.32 -1.44 -17.18
N SER A 70 1.47 -2.71 -16.80
CA SER A 70 2.57 -3.18 -15.97
C SER A 70 3.81 -3.40 -16.82
N ARG A 71 4.83 -2.57 -16.63
CA ARG A 71 6.05 -2.56 -17.47
C ARG A 71 7.17 -3.45 -16.90
N TYR A 72 7.70 -4.36 -17.70
CA TYR A 72 8.83 -5.25 -17.37
C TYR A 72 9.97 -5.02 -18.35
N ASP A 73 10.80 -4.00 -18.07
CA ASP A 73 11.90 -3.58 -18.93
C ASP A 73 13.10 -4.55 -18.82
N ASP A 74 13.67 -4.95 -19.96
CA ASP A 74 14.88 -5.78 -20.01
C ASP A 74 16.19 -5.01 -19.76
N GLY A 75 16.10 -3.70 -19.52
CA GLY A 75 17.23 -2.78 -19.36
C GLY A 75 17.72 -2.18 -20.68
N ALA A 76 17.21 -2.65 -21.82
CA ALA A 76 17.48 -2.12 -23.16
C ALA A 76 16.26 -1.39 -23.75
N GLY A 77 15.19 -1.20 -22.97
CA GLY A 77 13.99 -0.46 -23.35
C GLY A 77 12.88 -1.34 -23.93
N LEU A 78 13.08 -2.66 -24.02
CA LEU A 78 12.05 -3.60 -24.44
C LEU A 78 11.17 -3.98 -23.25
N ASP A 79 9.85 -3.83 -23.40
CA ASP A 79 8.89 -4.34 -22.42
C ASP A 79 8.60 -5.81 -22.69
N LEU A 80 9.14 -6.67 -21.83
CA LEU A 80 9.03 -8.12 -21.93
C LEU A 80 7.58 -8.61 -21.79
N ALA A 81 6.69 -7.86 -21.13
CA ALA A 81 5.27 -8.21 -21.08
C ALA A 81 4.59 -8.21 -22.47
N GLY A 82 5.16 -7.47 -23.44
CA GLY A 82 4.70 -7.45 -24.82
C GLY A 82 5.29 -8.54 -25.72
N VAL A 83 6.22 -9.35 -25.22
CA VAL A 83 6.86 -10.43 -25.98
C VAL A 83 6.04 -11.71 -25.82
N PRO A 84 5.64 -12.39 -26.91
CA PRO A 84 4.83 -13.59 -26.81
C PRO A 84 5.63 -14.76 -26.22
N VAL A 85 4.95 -15.64 -25.49
CA VAL A 85 5.53 -16.88 -24.93
C VAL A 85 4.80 -18.09 -25.51
N ALA A 86 5.54 -19.01 -26.12
CA ALA A 86 5.01 -20.27 -26.64
C ALA A 86 5.29 -21.43 -25.69
N VAL A 87 4.26 -22.15 -25.29
CA VAL A 87 4.34 -23.33 -24.44
C VAL A 87 4.43 -24.59 -25.29
N ARG A 88 5.39 -25.46 -24.98
CA ARG A 88 5.57 -26.76 -25.64
C ARG A 88 5.69 -27.90 -24.64
N ALA A 89 5.24 -29.09 -25.04
CA ALA A 89 5.44 -30.29 -24.25
C ALA A 89 6.94 -30.67 -24.18
N ARG A 90 7.43 -30.98 -22.99
CA ARG A 90 8.81 -31.44 -22.76
C ARG A 90 8.86 -32.97 -22.69
N ARG A 91 9.86 -33.59 -23.35
CA ARG A 91 10.04 -35.06 -23.35
C ARG A 91 10.47 -35.64 -22.00
N GLY A 92 11.20 -34.87 -21.18
CA GLY A 92 11.68 -35.31 -19.86
C GLY A 92 10.96 -34.64 -18.70
N HIS A 93 10.83 -35.32 -17.56
CA HIS A 93 10.03 -34.86 -16.41
C HIS A 93 10.79 -34.08 -15.34
N ARG A 94 12.12 -33.99 -15.41
CA ARG A 94 12.95 -33.50 -14.30
C ARG A 94 12.94 -31.99 -14.07
N GLN A 95 12.51 -31.21 -15.08
CA GLN A 95 12.45 -29.75 -14.97
C GLN A 95 11.45 -29.19 -15.99
N ALA A 96 10.78 -28.10 -15.63
CA ALA A 96 10.32 -27.10 -16.58
C ALA A 96 11.50 -26.17 -16.90
N HIS A 97 11.48 -25.50 -18.05
CA HIS A 97 12.45 -24.43 -18.32
C HIS A 97 11.90 -23.47 -19.36
N TYR A 98 12.30 -22.22 -19.19
CA TYR A 98 12.14 -21.12 -20.12
C TYR A 98 13.42 -20.90 -20.94
N GLU A 99 13.25 -20.63 -22.23
CA GLU A 99 14.29 -20.18 -23.16
C GLU A 99 13.77 -18.95 -23.93
N ARG A 100 14.66 -18.05 -24.33
CA ARG A 100 14.32 -16.91 -25.19
C ARG A 100 14.87 -17.12 -26.59
N ASP A 101 14.00 -17.15 -27.58
CA ASP A 101 14.40 -17.09 -28.99
C ASP A 101 14.63 -15.62 -29.37
N GLU A 102 15.74 -15.33 -30.04
CA GLU A 102 16.02 -13.98 -30.55
C GLU A 102 15.29 -13.69 -31.87
N LEU A 103 15.07 -14.72 -32.71
CA LEU A 103 14.51 -14.60 -34.06
C LEU A 103 13.61 -15.82 -34.40
N PRO A 104 12.27 -15.66 -34.49
CA PRO A 104 11.52 -14.47 -34.08
C PRO A 104 11.62 -14.26 -32.56
N LEU A 105 11.60 -13.01 -32.11
CA LEU A 105 11.64 -12.68 -30.69
C LEU A 105 10.42 -13.26 -29.96
N ARG A 106 10.65 -14.27 -29.12
CA ARG A 106 9.63 -14.90 -28.28
C ARG A 106 10.25 -15.66 -27.12
N GLY A 107 9.45 -15.86 -26.07
CA GLY A 107 9.73 -16.87 -25.06
C GLY A 107 9.29 -18.26 -25.52
N VAL A 108 10.01 -19.29 -25.07
CA VAL A 108 9.62 -20.69 -25.23
C VAL A 108 9.65 -21.36 -23.86
N MET A 109 8.50 -21.82 -23.40
CA MET A 109 8.34 -22.52 -22.12
C MET A 109 8.11 -24.01 -22.37
N ALA A 110 9.02 -24.84 -21.89
CA ALA A 110 8.93 -26.29 -22.05
C ALA A 110 8.40 -26.95 -20.78
N ILE A 111 7.15 -27.40 -20.82
CA ILE A 111 6.42 -27.96 -19.68
C ILE A 111 6.30 -29.49 -19.82
N PRO A 112 6.78 -30.28 -18.85
CA PRO A 112 6.55 -31.72 -18.80
C PRO A 112 5.06 -32.08 -18.67
N PRO A 113 4.46 -32.83 -19.61
CA PRO A 113 3.06 -33.22 -19.47
C PRO A 113 2.89 -34.42 -18.52
N ARG A 114 1.65 -34.75 -18.14
CA ARG A 114 1.35 -35.82 -17.16
C ARG A 114 1.89 -37.18 -17.57
N GLU A 115 1.83 -37.48 -18.86
CA GLU A 115 2.14 -38.79 -19.45
C GLU A 115 3.60 -39.19 -19.28
N VAL A 116 4.50 -38.21 -19.09
CA VAL A 116 5.92 -38.46 -18.83
C VAL A 116 6.29 -38.34 -17.35
N GLY A 117 5.31 -38.17 -16.46
CA GLY A 117 5.52 -37.93 -15.02
C GLY A 117 5.61 -36.44 -14.64
N GLY A 118 5.18 -35.54 -15.52
CA GLY A 118 5.29 -34.09 -15.37
C GLY A 118 4.18 -33.41 -14.56
N ALA A 119 3.35 -34.16 -13.84
CA ALA A 119 2.18 -33.62 -13.14
C ALA A 119 2.52 -32.47 -12.16
N TRP A 120 3.70 -32.51 -11.55
CA TRP A 120 4.21 -31.47 -10.65
C TRP A 120 4.36 -30.10 -11.33
N SER A 121 4.59 -30.07 -12.65
CA SER A 121 4.80 -28.85 -13.43
C SER A 121 3.51 -28.20 -13.93
N LEU A 122 2.39 -28.93 -13.88
CA LEU A 122 1.08 -28.46 -14.35
C LEU A 122 0.30 -27.70 -13.25
N ARG A 123 0.99 -26.74 -12.63
CA ARG A 123 0.45 -25.86 -11.59
C ARG A 123 0.91 -24.42 -11.79
N ALA A 124 0.09 -23.46 -11.37
CA ALA A 124 0.37 -22.05 -11.59
C ALA A 124 1.69 -21.60 -10.96
N ALA A 125 2.09 -22.09 -9.77
CA ALA A 125 3.36 -21.69 -9.17
C ALA A 125 4.57 -21.99 -10.07
N VAL A 126 4.60 -23.17 -10.71
CA VAL A 126 5.68 -23.55 -11.64
C VAL A 126 5.59 -22.75 -12.92
N VAL A 127 4.39 -22.56 -13.48
CA VAL A 127 4.23 -21.78 -14.71
C VAL A 127 4.62 -20.31 -14.50
N LEU A 128 4.22 -19.72 -13.38
CA LEU A 128 4.54 -18.33 -13.04
C LEU A 128 6.03 -18.14 -12.71
N HIS A 129 6.72 -19.16 -12.21
CA HIS A 129 8.19 -19.16 -12.12
C HIS A 129 8.82 -18.98 -13.50
N GLU A 130 8.38 -19.75 -14.50
CA GLU A 130 8.89 -19.65 -15.87
C GLU A 130 8.51 -18.32 -16.53
N VAL A 131 7.31 -17.78 -16.24
CA VAL A 131 6.94 -16.41 -16.65
C VAL A 131 7.83 -15.37 -15.96
N ALA A 132 8.22 -15.58 -14.71
CA ALA A 132 9.14 -14.66 -14.03
C ALA A 132 10.54 -14.66 -14.69
N HIS A 133 11.04 -15.82 -15.15
CA HIS A 133 12.25 -15.86 -15.99
C HIS A 133 12.08 -15.02 -17.25
N HIS A 134 10.97 -15.22 -17.97
CA HIS A 134 10.63 -14.44 -19.15
C HIS A 134 10.67 -12.94 -18.90
N LEU A 135 10.03 -12.49 -17.81
CA LEU A 135 9.91 -11.07 -17.45
C LEU A 135 11.16 -10.48 -16.80
N SER A 136 12.11 -11.31 -16.37
CA SER A 136 13.36 -10.85 -15.75
C SER A 136 14.49 -10.59 -16.75
N GLY A 137 14.35 -11.05 -18.00
CA GLY A 137 15.34 -10.87 -19.06
C GLY A 137 16.62 -11.72 -18.91
N GLY A 138 16.75 -12.49 -17.82
CA GLY A 138 17.92 -13.32 -17.50
C GLY A 138 17.57 -14.79 -17.25
N ALA A 139 18.61 -15.62 -17.09
CA ALA A 139 18.49 -17.08 -16.87
C ALA A 139 18.82 -17.52 -15.43
N GLY A 140 19.05 -16.56 -14.52
CA GLY A 140 19.47 -16.82 -13.14
C GLY A 140 18.36 -16.55 -12.13
N HIS A 141 18.45 -17.20 -10.96
CA HIS A 141 17.55 -16.99 -9.82
C HIS A 141 18.05 -15.91 -8.86
N ASP A 142 18.59 -14.83 -9.41
CA ASP A 142 19.15 -13.73 -8.63
C ASP A 142 18.06 -12.85 -8.00
N LYS A 143 18.48 -11.77 -7.33
CA LYS A 143 17.57 -10.77 -6.75
C LYS A 143 16.58 -10.21 -7.78
N THR A 144 17.00 -10.01 -9.03
CA THR A 144 16.12 -9.49 -10.09
C THR A 144 15.00 -10.47 -10.35
N PHE A 145 15.33 -11.75 -10.54
CA PHE A 145 14.34 -12.82 -10.69
C PHE A 145 13.33 -12.87 -9.54
N ARG A 146 13.81 -12.92 -8.27
CA ARG A 146 12.93 -13.00 -7.09
C ARG A 146 12.00 -11.79 -6.99
N THR A 147 12.52 -10.60 -7.27
CA THR A 147 11.75 -9.35 -7.28
C THR A 147 10.67 -9.37 -8.37
N THR A 148 11.04 -9.82 -9.56
CA THR A 148 10.13 -9.97 -10.70
C THR A 148 9.04 -10.98 -10.40
N PHE A 149 9.35 -12.11 -9.78
CA PHE A 149 8.36 -13.13 -9.46
C PHE A 149 7.34 -12.65 -8.41
N LEU A 150 7.81 -12.00 -7.34
CA LEU A 150 6.93 -11.41 -6.33
C LEU A 150 6.05 -10.32 -6.92
N ARG A 151 6.63 -9.46 -7.77
CA ARG A 151 5.90 -8.41 -8.50
C ARG A 151 4.86 -9.00 -9.44
N LEU A 152 5.19 -10.06 -10.19
CA LEU A 152 4.27 -10.75 -11.09
C LEU A 152 3.03 -11.24 -10.35
N LEU A 153 3.22 -11.93 -9.22
CA LEU A 153 2.11 -12.42 -8.40
C LEU A 153 1.17 -11.29 -7.94
N GLU A 154 1.73 -10.15 -7.54
CA GLU A 154 0.94 -8.97 -7.16
C GLU A 154 0.21 -8.34 -8.34
N ASP A 155 0.88 -8.23 -9.49
CA ASP A 155 0.35 -7.58 -10.69
C ASP A 155 -0.81 -8.41 -11.29
N ILE A 156 -0.84 -9.73 -11.09
CA ILE A 156 -1.95 -10.61 -11.53
C ILE A 156 -3.02 -10.84 -10.45
N GLY A 157 -2.97 -10.08 -9.34
CA GLY A 157 -3.99 -10.15 -8.29
C GLY A 157 -3.87 -11.35 -7.35
N MET A 158 -2.66 -11.90 -7.16
CA MET A 158 -2.34 -12.94 -6.18
C MET A 158 -1.42 -12.44 -5.05
N PRO A 159 -1.77 -11.35 -4.34
CA PRO A 159 -0.87 -10.72 -3.40
C PRO A 159 -0.70 -11.49 -2.08
N VAL A 160 -1.54 -12.48 -1.72
CA VAL A 160 -1.27 -13.37 -0.57
C VAL A 160 -0.26 -14.45 -0.96
N LEU A 161 -0.36 -15.01 -2.17
CA LEU A 161 0.69 -15.88 -2.73
C LEU A 161 2.05 -15.17 -2.80
N ALA A 162 2.09 -13.89 -3.19
CA ALA A 162 3.31 -13.09 -3.14
C ALA A 162 3.89 -12.99 -1.72
N ASP A 163 3.04 -12.78 -0.71
CA ASP A 163 3.48 -12.68 0.69
C ASP A 163 4.02 -14.00 1.22
N LEU A 164 3.38 -15.11 0.84
CA LEU A 164 3.84 -16.46 1.14
C LEU A 164 5.18 -16.78 0.48
N LEU A 165 5.32 -16.51 -0.82
CA LEU A 165 6.58 -16.73 -1.54
C LEU A 165 7.71 -15.88 -0.94
N HIS A 166 7.43 -14.62 -0.59
CA HIS A 166 8.40 -13.75 0.07
C HIS A 166 8.81 -14.29 1.44
N THR A 167 7.84 -14.78 2.22
CA THR A 167 8.10 -15.44 3.50
C THR A 167 9.00 -16.67 3.32
N ALA A 168 8.78 -17.46 2.27
CA ALA A 168 9.59 -18.62 1.96
C ALA A 168 11.04 -18.22 1.61
N TYR A 169 11.24 -17.18 0.79
CA TYR A 169 12.58 -16.63 0.53
C TYR A 169 13.29 -16.24 1.82
N ARG A 170 12.59 -15.50 2.69
CA ARG A 170 13.15 -15.02 3.96
C ARG A 170 13.55 -16.15 4.91
N LEU A 171 12.74 -17.20 5.00
CA LEU A 171 13.05 -18.37 5.82
C LEU A 171 14.23 -19.18 5.30
N ASN A 172 14.53 -19.09 4.00
CA ASN A 172 15.68 -19.71 3.36
C ASN A 172 16.91 -18.78 3.31
N GLY A 173 16.91 -17.70 4.10
CA GLY A 173 18.04 -16.78 4.18
C GLY A 173 18.22 -15.87 2.95
N LEU A 174 17.24 -15.85 2.05
CA LEU A 174 17.17 -14.91 0.93
C LEU A 174 16.46 -13.63 1.38
N ASP A 175 16.81 -12.49 0.78
CA ASP A 175 16.12 -11.21 0.99
C ASP A 175 16.09 -10.74 2.47
N THR A 176 17.16 -11.00 3.24
CA THR A 176 17.28 -10.68 4.67
C THR A 176 17.78 -9.27 5.00
N GLY A 177 17.80 -8.32 4.03
CA GLY A 177 18.38 -6.98 4.16
C GLY A 177 17.38 -5.82 4.11
N VAL A 178 17.88 -4.60 4.38
CA VAL A 178 17.21 -3.26 4.34
C VAL A 178 16.45 -2.98 3.01
N ASP A 179 16.69 -3.78 1.97
CA ASP A 179 15.94 -3.83 0.71
C ASP A 179 14.43 -4.19 0.85
N ASP A 180 14.01 -4.71 2.01
CA ASP A 180 12.59 -4.92 2.36
C ASP A 180 11.85 -3.59 2.57
N GLU A 181 12.55 -2.52 2.96
CA GLU A 181 11.99 -1.20 3.19
C GLU A 181 11.53 -0.54 1.89
N ASP A 182 12.44 -0.45 0.90
CA ASP A 182 12.13 0.09 -0.42
C ASP A 182 11.07 -0.76 -1.14
N ARG A 183 11.12 -2.09 -1.00
CA ARG A 183 10.11 -2.99 -1.58
C ARG A 183 8.75 -2.81 -0.91
N THR A 184 8.72 -2.71 0.41
CA THR A 184 7.48 -2.51 1.16
C THR A 184 6.85 -1.17 0.82
N LEU A 185 7.64 -0.10 0.71
CA LEU A 185 7.16 1.21 0.27
C LEU A 185 6.68 1.19 -1.19
N LEU A 186 7.38 0.50 -2.10
CA LEU A 186 6.94 0.29 -3.48
C LEU A 186 5.63 -0.51 -3.55
N ARG A 187 5.47 -1.51 -2.68
CA ARG A 187 4.26 -2.35 -2.56
C ARG A 187 3.08 -1.55 -2.01
N ILE A 188 3.28 -0.74 -0.97
CA ILE A 188 2.29 0.21 -0.46
C ILE A 188 1.87 1.17 -1.57
N GLY A 189 2.82 1.79 -2.27
CA GLY A 189 2.54 2.68 -3.39
C GLY A 189 1.79 2.00 -4.54
N ARG A 190 2.08 0.73 -4.83
CA ARG A 190 1.39 -0.04 -5.87
C ARG A 190 -0.04 -0.39 -5.46
N LEU A 191 -0.25 -0.87 -4.24
CA LEU A 191 -1.59 -1.17 -3.71
C LEU A 191 -2.47 0.09 -3.72
N LEU A 192 -1.91 1.26 -3.39
CA LEU A 192 -2.61 2.53 -3.49
C LEU A 192 -2.98 2.88 -4.96
N ARG A 193 -2.07 2.67 -5.92
CA ARG A 193 -2.39 2.86 -7.36
C ARG A 193 -3.42 1.86 -7.89
N GLN A 194 -3.37 0.60 -7.45
CA GLN A 194 -4.38 -0.42 -7.81
C GLN A 194 -5.75 -0.04 -7.26
N ALA A 195 -5.79 0.45 -6.02
CA ALA A 195 -7.01 1.01 -5.44
C ALA A 195 -7.56 2.17 -6.31
N GLU A 196 -6.70 3.06 -6.80
CA GLU A 196 -7.12 4.17 -7.68
C GLU A 196 -7.65 3.71 -9.04
N ARG A 197 -7.10 2.63 -9.62
CA ARG A 197 -7.47 2.15 -10.97
C ARG A 197 -8.78 1.37 -11.03
N THR A 198 -9.08 0.53 -10.04
CA THR A 198 -10.28 -0.33 -10.11
C THR A 198 -11.56 0.48 -9.88
N SER A 199 -12.57 0.29 -10.72
CA SER A 199 -13.92 0.84 -10.54
C SER A 199 -14.76 0.04 -9.53
N ASN A 200 -14.35 -1.19 -9.22
CA ASN A 200 -15.00 -2.04 -8.24
C ASN A 200 -14.73 -1.52 -6.83
N THR A 201 -15.80 -1.29 -6.09
CA THR A 201 -15.75 -0.71 -4.76
C THR A 201 -15.05 -1.64 -3.76
N ALA A 202 -15.40 -2.92 -3.75
CA ALA A 202 -14.85 -3.92 -2.84
C ALA A 202 -13.37 -4.24 -3.11
N GLU A 203 -12.98 -4.31 -4.39
CA GLU A 203 -11.58 -4.56 -4.79
C GLU A 203 -10.68 -3.38 -4.38
N ARG A 204 -11.14 -2.14 -4.64
CA ARG A 204 -10.45 -0.93 -4.19
C ARG A 204 -10.31 -0.88 -2.67
N ASP A 205 -11.34 -1.29 -1.93
CA ASP A 205 -11.32 -1.35 -0.46
C ASP A 205 -10.29 -2.36 0.05
N ALA A 206 -10.21 -3.53 -0.59
CA ALA A 206 -9.25 -4.57 -0.24
C ALA A 206 -7.80 -4.11 -0.48
N PHE A 207 -7.51 -3.49 -1.63
CA PHE A 207 -6.16 -2.97 -1.93
C PHE A 207 -5.73 -1.88 -0.96
N PHE A 208 -6.61 -0.91 -0.68
CA PHE A 208 -6.30 0.16 0.27
C PHE A 208 -6.10 -0.39 1.70
N SER A 209 -6.93 -1.36 2.10
CA SER A 209 -6.79 -2.04 3.38
C SER A 209 -5.48 -2.76 3.56
N LYS A 210 -5.08 -3.49 2.53
CA LYS A 210 -3.79 -4.16 2.50
C LYS A 210 -2.63 -3.16 2.55
N ALA A 211 -2.71 -2.04 1.84
CA ALA A 211 -1.68 -1.00 1.86
C ALA A 211 -1.47 -0.44 3.27
N GLN A 212 -2.55 -0.12 3.99
CA GLN A 212 -2.48 0.40 5.35
C GLN A 212 -1.98 -0.61 6.37
N ALA A 213 -2.47 -1.85 6.31
CA ALA A 213 -2.03 -2.92 7.19
C ALA A 213 -0.54 -3.22 6.98
N LEU A 214 -0.06 -3.16 5.74
CA LEU A 214 1.34 -3.30 5.40
C LEU A 214 2.18 -2.12 5.93
N ALA A 215 1.74 -0.88 5.68
CA ALA A 215 2.40 0.33 6.19
C ALA A 215 2.54 0.32 7.72
N THR A 216 1.47 -0.06 8.43
CA THR A 216 1.47 -0.10 9.89
C THR A 216 2.41 -1.17 10.45
N ARG A 217 2.35 -2.39 9.90
CA ARG A 217 3.28 -3.47 10.29
C ARG A 217 4.73 -3.08 10.04
N HIS A 218 4.99 -2.47 8.89
CA HIS A 218 6.31 -1.99 8.51
C HIS A 218 6.86 -0.96 9.50
N GLN A 219 6.07 0.06 9.86
CA GLN A 219 6.48 1.08 10.83
C GLN A 219 6.75 0.52 12.23
N ILE A 220 6.00 -0.50 12.67
CA ILE A 220 6.22 -1.17 13.95
C ILE A 220 7.51 -2.00 13.88
N ALA A 221 7.71 -2.76 12.81
CA ALA A 221 8.92 -3.56 12.60
C ALA A 221 10.18 -2.68 12.59
N LEU A 222 10.14 -1.52 11.92
CA LEU A 222 11.24 -0.56 11.93
C LEU A 222 11.53 0.01 13.32
N ALA A 223 10.48 0.35 14.07
CA ALA A 223 10.67 0.84 15.44
C ALA A 223 11.37 -0.21 16.31
N VAL A 224 10.92 -1.47 16.26
CA VAL A 224 11.50 -2.59 17.02
C VAL A 224 12.93 -2.90 16.56
N ALA A 225 13.17 -2.92 15.25
CA ALA A 225 14.50 -3.15 14.69
C ALA A 225 15.50 -2.08 15.16
N ARG A 226 15.09 -0.80 15.21
CA ARG A 226 15.94 0.28 15.72
C ARG A 226 16.23 0.17 17.22
N ALA A 227 15.24 -0.21 18.02
CA ALA A 227 15.42 -0.38 19.46
C ALA A 227 16.36 -1.55 19.81
N THR A 228 16.46 -2.54 18.92
CA THR A 228 17.28 -3.76 19.10
C THR A 228 18.60 -3.73 18.34
N ALA A 229 18.78 -2.81 17.39
CA ALA A 229 19.99 -2.68 16.60
C ALA A 229 21.17 -2.17 17.44
N SER A 230 22.27 -2.94 17.47
CA SER A 230 23.54 -2.58 18.10
C SER A 230 24.54 -1.91 17.14
N VAL A 231 24.18 -1.71 15.87
CA VAL A 231 25.08 -1.21 14.81
C VAL A 231 24.48 0.03 14.15
N GLU A 232 25.26 1.11 14.13
CA GLU A 232 24.89 2.46 13.67
C GLU A 232 24.51 2.51 12.17
N GLU A 233 25.08 1.64 11.33
CA GLU A 233 24.80 1.54 9.88
C GLU A 233 23.36 1.13 9.51
N ARG A 234 22.54 0.68 10.47
CA ARG A 234 21.15 0.21 10.23
C ARG A 234 20.07 1.13 10.79
N ARG A 235 20.44 2.29 11.33
CA ARG A 235 19.51 3.22 11.96
C ARG A 235 19.21 4.38 11.00
N GLU A 236 17.98 4.46 10.49
CA GLU A 236 17.50 5.72 9.89
C GLU A 236 17.41 6.77 11.01
N ASP A 237 17.92 7.98 10.76
CA ASP A 237 17.74 9.13 11.63
C ASP A 237 16.49 9.94 11.24
N PRO A 238 15.84 10.64 12.19
CA PRO A 238 14.79 11.60 11.88
C PRO A 238 15.28 12.64 10.86
N SER A 239 14.46 12.89 9.85
CA SER A 239 14.70 13.85 8.79
C SER A 239 13.50 14.78 8.59
N TRP A 240 13.58 15.68 7.61
CA TRP A 240 12.46 16.52 7.23
C TRP A 240 12.32 16.64 5.72
N GLU A 241 11.07 16.80 5.27
CA GLU A 241 10.76 17.06 3.87
C GLU A 241 9.65 18.11 3.75
N THR A 242 9.76 19.00 2.77
CA THR A 242 8.73 20.01 2.50
C THR A 242 7.85 19.58 1.34
N VAL A 243 6.56 19.44 1.61
CA VAL A 243 5.51 19.12 0.64
C VAL A 243 4.82 20.40 0.18
N LEU A 244 4.72 20.57 -1.15
CA LEU A 244 3.91 21.62 -1.76
C LEU A 244 2.43 21.24 -1.70
N ILE A 245 1.62 22.06 -1.03
CA ILE A 245 0.16 21.89 -0.95
C ILE A 245 -0.54 22.56 -2.13
N GLY A 246 -0.01 23.69 -2.60
CA GLY A 246 -0.50 24.39 -3.77
C GLY A 246 0.06 25.80 -3.90
N GLU A 247 -0.36 26.49 -4.96
CA GLU A 247 0.05 27.86 -5.26
C GLU A 247 -0.64 28.89 -4.37
N THR A 248 0.04 30.00 -4.08
CA THR A 248 -0.52 31.13 -3.32
C THR A 248 -1.83 31.62 -3.95
N GLY A 249 -2.85 31.85 -3.13
CA GLY A 249 -4.15 32.37 -3.59
C GLY A 249 -5.15 31.32 -4.08
N LYS A 250 -4.75 30.04 -4.17
CA LYS A 250 -5.71 28.95 -4.42
C LYS A 250 -6.67 28.81 -3.23
N ARG A 251 -7.94 28.54 -3.56
CA ARG A 251 -8.97 28.31 -2.53
C ARG A 251 -8.72 26.97 -1.86
N SER A 252 -9.14 26.83 -0.61
CA SER A 252 -9.10 25.58 0.18
C SER A 252 -7.72 25.10 0.66
N LEU A 253 -6.61 25.82 0.42
CA LEU A 253 -5.27 25.42 0.89
C LEU A 253 -5.23 25.03 2.37
N ALA A 254 -5.86 25.84 3.24
CA ALA A 254 -5.89 25.53 4.68
C ALA A 254 -6.61 24.21 5.02
N ARG A 255 -7.54 23.75 4.18
CA ARG A 255 -8.27 22.48 4.36
C ARG A 255 -7.46 21.30 3.84
N TYR A 256 -6.65 21.52 2.81
CA TYR A 256 -5.64 20.57 2.37
C TYR A 256 -4.54 20.40 3.43
N VAL A 257 -4.06 21.50 4.01
CA VAL A 257 -3.17 21.48 5.18
C VAL A 257 -3.81 20.73 6.34
N ARG A 258 -5.11 20.95 6.62
CA ARG A 258 -5.84 20.24 7.68
C ARG A 258 -5.87 18.73 7.47
N LEU A 259 -6.09 18.27 6.24
CA LEU A 259 -6.00 16.84 5.90
C LEU A 259 -4.58 16.30 6.13
N MET A 260 -3.55 17.01 5.66
CA MET A 260 -2.15 16.63 5.89
C MET A 260 -1.83 16.51 7.38
N LEU A 261 -2.29 17.46 8.20
CA LEU A 261 -2.12 17.44 9.66
C LEU A 261 -2.74 16.18 10.28
N GLY A 262 -3.97 15.85 9.91
CA GLY A 262 -4.65 14.65 10.42
C GLY A 262 -3.91 13.36 10.08
N ILE A 263 -3.42 13.24 8.83
CA ILE A 263 -2.65 12.07 8.38
C ILE A 263 -1.30 12.00 9.10
N ALA A 264 -0.57 13.11 9.17
CA ALA A 264 0.75 13.17 9.82
C ALA A 264 0.67 12.85 11.31
N GLN A 265 -0.33 13.38 12.02
CA GLN A 265 -0.54 13.10 13.44
C GLN A 265 -0.85 11.62 13.68
N ALA A 266 -1.66 10.99 12.83
CA ALA A 266 -1.96 9.56 12.93
C ALA A 266 -0.76 8.64 12.62
N ASN A 267 0.32 9.18 12.05
CA ASN A 267 1.53 8.44 11.70
C ASN A 267 2.77 8.85 12.53
N ASP A 268 2.56 9.55 13.65
CA ASP A 268 3.62 9.97 14.58
C ASP A 268 4.61 11.01 14.02
N LEU A 269 4.22 11.78 13.00
CA LEU A 269 5.03 12.88 12.47
C LEU A 269 4.76 14.20 13.19
N ARG A 270 5.74 15.10 13.13
CA ARG A 270 5.59 16.52 13.47
C ARG A 270 5.53 17.36 12.21
N VAL A 271 4.86 18.51 12.32
CA VAL A 271 4.52 19.33 11.16
C VAL A 271 4.78 20.81 11.45
N ALA A 272 5.44 21.49 10.52
CA ALA A 272 5.49 22.94 10.47
C ALA A 272 4.78 23.44 9.20
N ILE A 273 4.13 24.60 9.29
CA ILE A 273 3.28 25.13 8.21
C ILE A 273 3.72 26.55 7.89
N TYR A 274 3.90 26.83 6.61
CA TYR A 274 4.14 28.20 6.15
C TYR A 274 2.87 29.04 6.28
N THR A 275 2.98 30.31 6.65
CA THR A 275 1.84 31.22 6.89
C THR A 275 0.87 31.34 5.71
N SER A 276 1.37 31.11 4.49
CA SER A 276 0.59 31.09 3.24
C SER A 276 -0.25 29.82 3.02
N ASN A 277 -0.09 28.77 3.84
CA ASN A 277 -0.66 27.43 3.64
C ASN A 277 -0.25 26.76 2.31
N THR A 278 0.79 27.25 1.63
CA THR A 278 1.24 26.71 0.34
C THR A 278 2.16 25.51 0.49
N ARG A 279 2.82 25.40 1.64
CA ARG A 279 3.81 24.37 1.94
C ARG A 279 3.66 23.88 3.37
N VAL A 280 3.91 22.59 3.55
CA VAL A 280 3.93 21.91 4.84
C VAL A 280 5.25 21.15 4.94
N THR A 281 5.95 21.32 6.05
CA THR A 281 7.19 20.59 6.32
C THR A 281 6.89 19.49 7.32
N LEU A 282 7.19 18.25 6.92
CA LEU A 282 7.03 17.04 7.69
C LEU A 282 8.36 16.71 8.38
N TYR A 283 8.31 16.33 9.64
CA TYR A 283 9.46 15.93 10.45
C TYR A 283 9.17 14.55 11.04
N GLY A 284 10.08 13.62 10.83
CA GLY A 284 9.91 12.21 11.22
C GLY A 284 10.92 11.33 10.52
N PHE A 285 10.76 10.01 10.58
CA PHE A 285 11.63 9.11 9.84
C PHE A 285 11.30 9.09 8.34
N PRO A 286 12.28 8.93 7.43
CA PRO A 286 12.07 8.95 5.98
C PRO A 286 10.97 7.99 5.49
N SER A 287 10.95 6.78 6.04
CA SER A 287 9.92 5.76 5.79
C SER A 287 8.50 6.25 6.16
N ASP A 288 8.33 6.88 7.32
CA ASP A 288 7.04 7.44 7.76
C ASP A 288 6.60 8.63 6.91
N ILE A 289 7.55 9.51 6.54
CA ILE A 289 7.31 10.66 5.65
C ILE A 289 6.78 10.16 4.29
N SER A 290 7.37 9.09 3.76
CA SER A 290 6.94 8.49 2.49
C SER A 290 5.51 7.95 2.56
N ILE A 291 5.15 7.26 3.65
CA ILE A 291 3.79 6.76 3.89
C ILE A 291 2.79 7.93 3.96
N VAL A 292 3.09 8.98 4.73
CA VAL A 292 2.21 10.15 4.87
C VAL A 292 1.98 10.86 3.53
N LYS A 293 3.04 11.01 2.72
CA LYS A 293 2.93 11.60 1.38
C LYS A 293 2.04 10.76 0.46
N ALA A 294 2.19 9.44 0.48
CA ALA A 294 1.38 8.53 -0.33
C ALA A 294 -0.10 8.56 0.10
N LEU A 295 -0.38 8.49 1.41
CA LEU A 295 -1.74 8.61 1.95
C LEU A 295 -2.36 9.96 1.58
N TYR A 296 -1.62 11.05 1.71
CA TYR A 296 -2.10 12.38 1.37
C TYR A 296 -2.48 12.51 -0.10
N ALA A 297 -1.63 12.02 -1.02
CA ALA A 297 -1.89 12.06 -2.45
C ALA A 297 -3.20 11.35 -2.82
N SER A 298 -3.47 10.21 -2.19
CA SER A 298 -4.72 9.47 -2.42
C SER A 298 -5.93 10.17 -1.77
N LEU A 299 -5.83 10.56 -0.50
CA LEU A 299 -6.95 11.09 0.27
C LEU A 299 -7.37 12.49 -0.18
N VAL A 300 -6.44 13.34 -0.62
CA VAL A 300 -6.80 14.66 -1.14
C VAL A 300 -7.62 14.54 -2.43
N THR A 301 -7.32 13.56 -3.27
CA THR A 301 -8.06 13.26 -4.50
C THR A 301 -9.48 12.77 -4.20
N GLN A 302 -9.63 11.91 -3.19
CA GLN A 302 -10.95 11.44 -2.73
C GLN A 302 -11.79 12.61 -2.19
N MET A 303 -11.21 13.44 -1.32
CA MET A 303 -11.89 14.59 -0.72
C MET A 303 -12.39 15.58 -1.79
N VAL A 304 -11.55 15.90 -2.78
CA VAL A 304 -11.92 16.81 -3.87
C VAL A 304 -13.04 16.21 -4.72
N THR A 305 -12.94 14.94 -5.08
CA THR A 305 -13.96 14.22 -5.86
C THR A 305 -15.32 14.19 -5.14
N ASP A 306 -15.31 13.88 -3.85
CA ASP A 306 -16.50 13.84 -3.01
C ASP A 306 -17.15 15.22 -2.85
N GLY A 307 -16.33 16.24 -2.60
CA GLY A 307 -16.82 17.60 -2.43
C GLY A 307 -17.38 18.20 -3.72
N ASP A 308 -16.74 17.95 -4.87
CA ASP A 308 -17.26 18.39 -6.16
C ASP A 308 -18.55 17.66 -6.52
N THR A 309 -18.69 16.39 -6.15
CA THR A 309 -19.95 15.64 -6.31
C THR A 309 -21.07 16.24 -5.45
N HIS A 310 -20.78 16.55 -4.18
CA HIS A 310 -21.74 17.22 -3.29
C HIS A 310 -22.17 18.59 -3.83
N LEU A 311 -21.22 19.41 -4.29
CA LEU A 311 -21.53 20.75 -4.82
C LEU A 311 -22.35 20.68 -6.10
N ARG A 312 -22.01 19.75 -7.02
CA ARG A 312 -22.76 19.52 -8.27
C ARG A 312 -24.19 19.06 -8.02
N SER A 313 -24.43 18.26 -6.98
CA SER A 313 -25.79 17.82 -6.61
C SER A 313 -26.73 18.98 -6.24
N GLY A 314 -26.18 20.15 -5.86
CA GLY A 314 -26.97 21.28 -5.39
C GLY A 314 -27.53 21.11 -3.97
N ALA A 315 -27.28 19.99 -3.29
CA ALA A 315 -27.79 19.71 -1.94
C ALA A 315 -27.42 20.81 -0.93
N HIS A 316 -26.26 21.45 -1.09
CA HIS A 316 -25.81 22.57 -0.26
C HIS A 316 -26.75 23.79 -0.27
N LYS A 317 -27.62 23.94 -1.28
CA LYS A 317 -28.57 25.05 -1.35
C LYS A 317 -29.72 24.93 -0.34
N SER A 318 -29.88 23.76 0.27
CA SER A 318 -30.82 23.56 1.39
C SER A 318 -30.35 24.23 2.68
N ASP A 319 -29.02 24.36 2.86
CA ASP A 319 -28.47 25.19 3.92
C ASP A 319 -28.77 26.66 3.61
N THR A 320 -29.37 27.38 4.55
CA THR A 320 -29.60 28.82 4.44
C THR A 320 -28.85 29.57 5.53
N ARG A 321 -28.47 30.81 5.23
CA ARG A 321 -27.87 31.74 6.18
C ARG A 321 -28.54 33.09 6.10
N GLU A 322 -28.60 33.79 7.23
CA GLU A 322 -29.02 35.18 7.25
C GLU A 322 -27.94 36.07 6.61
N VAL A 323 -28.33 36.85 5.62
CA VAL A 323 -27.47 37.84 4.97
C VAL A 323 -28.15 39.19 5.05
N TRP A 324 -27.41 40.20 5.51
CA TRP A 324 -27.91 41.56 5.53
C TRP A 324 -28.06 42.10 4.11
N ASN A 325 -29.29 42.40 3.72
CA ASN A 325 -29.57 43.06 2.45
C ASN A 325 -29.53 44.58 2.65
N ALA A 326 -28.40 45.21 2.29
CA ALA A 326 -28.21 46.65 2.47
C ALA A 326 -29.26 47.51 1.72
N ARG A 327 -29.74 47.04 0.55
CA ARG A 327 -30.75 47.78 -0.25
C ARG A 327 -32.13 47.75 0.40
N ARG A 328 -32.50 46.62 1.00
CA ARG A 328 -33.80 46.44 1.68
C ARG A 328 -33.74 46.69 3.18
N ARG A 329 -32.55 46.99 3.71
CA ARG A 329 -32.25 47.21 5.14
C ARG A 329 -32.87 46.15 6.05
N ARG A 330 -32.80 44.89 5.64
CA ARG A 330 -33.33 43.75 6.41
C ARG A 330 -32.44 42.52 6.24
N TRP A 331 -32.49 41.63 7.22
CA TRP A 331 -31.91 40.29 7.10
C TRP A 331 -32.80 39.42 6.20
N GLU A 332 -32.18 38.70 5.29
CA GLU A 332 -32.86 37.74 4.41
C GLU A 332 -32.15 36.39 4.48
N LEU A 333 -32.93 35.31 4.54
CA LEU A 333 -32.40 33.96 4.41
C LEU A 333 -32.00 33.73 2.95
N GLN A 334 -30.73 33.43 2.73
CA GLN A 334 -30.20 33.09 1.42
C GLN A 334 -29.52 31.72 1.46
N PRO A 335 -29.59 30.93 0.38
CA PRO A 335 -28.83 29.70 0.26
C PRO A 335 -27.33 29.95 0.50
N VAL A 336 -26.69 29.02 1.18
CA VAL A 336 -25.25 29.08 1.41
C VAL A 336 -24.51 29.07 0.07
N HIS A 337 -23.54 29.97 -0.08
CA HIS A 337 -22.72 30.04 -1.28
C HIS A 337 -21.81 28.80 -1.40
N GLY A 338 -21.60 28.31 -2.63
CA GLY A 338 -20.84 27.09 -2.89
C GLY A 338 -19.41 27.09 -2.30
N SER A 339 -18.77 28.26 -2.13
CA SER A 339 -17.47 28.35 -1.45
C SER A 339 -17.55 28.02 0.05
N THR A 340 -18.62 28.45 0.73
CA THR A 340 -18.85 28.18 2.16
C THR A 340 -19.26 26.72 2.36
N ALA A 341 -20.09 26.19 1.46
CA ALA A 341 -20.45 24.78 1.45
C ALA A 341 -19.23 23.86 1.24
N ARG A 342 -18.40 24.15 0.22
CA ARG A 342 -17.13 23.42 -0.02
C ARG A 342 -16.23 23.46 1.21
N ALA A 343 -16.15 24.64 1.82
CA ALA A 343 -15.34 24.85 2.99
C ALA A 343 -15.78 23.94 4.16
N ALA A 344 -17.05 24.00 4.54
CA ALA A 344 -17.61 23.16 5.60
C ALA A 344 -17.44 21.66 5.29
N PHE A 345 -17.65 21.26 4.04
CA PHE A 345 -17.47 19.88 3.58
C PHE A 345 -16.04 19.40 3.75
N TYR A 346 -15.03 20.09 3.19
CA TYR A 346 -13.63 19.67 3.28
C TYR A 346 -13.10 19.67 4.71
N GLU A 347 -13.54 20.59 5.56
CA GLU A 347 -13.14 20.62 6.97
C GLU A 347 -13.66 19.40 7.72
N ALA A 348 -14.96 19.14 7.60
CA ALA A 348 -15.57 17.98 8.23
C ALA A 348 -15.03 16.65 7.66
N TRP A 349 -14.74 16.61 6.36
CA TRP A 349 -14.17 15.44 5.71
C TRP A 349 -12.76 15.14 6.24
N ALA A 350 -11.89 16.17 6.26
CA ALA A 350 -10.51 16.04 6.74
C ALA A 350 -10.43 15.65 8.21
N ASP A 351 -11.26 16.27 9.07
CA ASP A 351 -11.33 15.95 10.50
C ASP A 351 -11.74 14.49 10.73
N HIS A 352 -12.78 14.05 10.03
CA HIS A 352 -13.31 12.71 10.23
C HIS A 352 -12.35 11.63 9.70
N VAL A 353 -11.67 11.87 8.58
CA VAL A 353 -10.59 10.99 8.10
C VAL A 353 -9.42 10.94 9.07
N GLY A 354 -8.99 12.08 9.61
CA GLY A 354 -7.94 12.15 10.61
C GLY A 354 -8.26 11.31 11.85
N GLU A 355 -9.48 11.43 12.39
CA GLU A 355 -9.91 10.67 13.55
C GLU A 355 -9.97 9.15 13.29
N ARG A 356 -10.46 8.75 12.10
CA ARG A 356 -10.50 7.34 11.71
C ARG A 356 -9.09 6.75 11.55
N LEU A 357 -8.15 7.48 10.94
CA LEU A 357 -6.75 7.05 10.83
C LEU A 357 -6.10 6.89 12.20
N LYS A 358 -6.32 7.87 13.10
CA LYS A 358 -5.83 7.81 14.47
C LYS A 358 -6.38 6.59 15.20
N THR A 359 -7.69 6.35 15.11
CA THR A 359 -8.35 5.19 15.74
C THR A 359 -7.78 3.87 15.20
N ALA A 360 -7.66 3.73 13.87
CA ALA A 360 -7.07 2.54 13.24
C ALA A 360 -5.63 2.30 13.70
N ARG A 361 -4.84 3.38 13.84
CA ARG A 361 -3.47 3.30 14.35
C ARG A 361 -3.40 2.85 15.80
N GLU A 362 -4.23 3.42 16.67
CA GLU A 362 -4.29 3.08 18.09
C GLU A 362 -4.68 1.60 18.28
N LEU A 363 -5.65 1.10 17.51
CA LEU A 363 -6.04 -0.31 17.52
C LEU A 363 -4.90 -1.23 17.08
N ALA A 364 -4.21 -0.89 16.00
CA ALA A 364 -3.08 -1.69 15.51
C ALA A 364 -1.90 -1.70 16.49
N ARG A 365 -1.61 -0.54 17.10
CA ARG A 365 -0.60 -0.42 18.17
C ARG A 365 -0.98 -1.29 19.36
N ALA A 366 -2.22 -1.22 19.83
CA ALA A 366 -2.70 -2.03 20.95
C ALA A 366 -2.62 -3.54 20.64
N ALA A 367 -2.97 -3.95 19.42
CA ALA A 367 -2.87 -5.34 18.99
C ALA A 367 -1.41 -5.84 18.97
N ALA A 368 -0.47 -5.02 18.47
CA ALA A 368 0.95 -5.35 18.45
C ALA A 368 1.55 -5.45 19.86
N ILE A 369 1.22 -4.51 20.76
CA ILE A 369 1.66 -4.56 22.16
C ILE A 369 1.11 -5.81 22.85
N LYS A 370 -0.17 -6.14 22.63
CA LYS A 370 -0.77 -7.35 23.19
C LYS A 370 -0.06 -8.63 22.72
N ALA A 371 0.24 -8.72 21.42
CA ALA A 371 0.97 -9.86 20.86
C ALA A 371 2.39 -10.01 21.43
N ASP A 372 3.06 -8.91 21.79
CA ASP A 372 4.39 -8.89 22.42
C ASP A 372 4.35 -9.38 23.88
N VAL A 373 3.28 -9.04 24.63
CA VAL A 373 3.08 -9.47 26.02
C VAL A 373 2.82 -10.98 26.12
N ASP A 374 2.13 -11.56 25.14
CA ASP A 374 1.78 -12.98 25.11
C ASP A 374 2.97 -13.89 24.68
N ALA A 375 4.14 -13.33 24.35
CA ALA A 375 5.33 -14.07 23.91
C ALA A 375 6.24 -14.52 25.09
N PRO A 376 6.73 -15.79 25.14
CA PRO A 376 7.38 -16.34 26.35
C PRO A 376 8.80 -15.84 26.69
N ALA A 377 9.36 -14.87 25.99
CA ALA A 377 10.65 -14.27 26.34
C ALA A 377 10.76 -12.83 25.76
N ALA A 378 10.96 -11.84 26.64
CA ALA A 378 11.12 -10.40 26.38
C ALA A 378 9.84 -9.54 26.18
N SER A 379 8.93 -9.60 27.15
CA SER A 379 7.61 -8.93 27.16
C SER A 379 7.61 -7.39 27.36
N THR A 380 8.59 -6.64 26.81
CA THR A 380 8.60 -5.15 26.91
C THR A 380 9.18 -4.44 25.69
N SER A 381 9.55 -5.16 24.63
CA SER A 381 10.38 -4.61 23.55
C SER A 381 9.59 -3.68 22.62
N THR A 382 8.35 -4.05 22.26
CA THR A 382 7.58 -3.34 21.22
C THR A 382 7.04 -1.99 21.70
N GLU A 383 6.49 -1.92 22.90
CA GLU A 383 5.99 -0.65 23.46
C GLU A 383 7.12 0.36 23.68
N LEU A 384 8.25 -0.10 24.23
CA LEU A 384 9.44 0.74 24.43
C LEU A 384 10.00 1.25 23.11
N ALA A 385 10.07 0.39 22.09
CA ALA A 385 10.52 0.77 20.76
C ALA A 385 9.65 1.87 20.13
N LEU A 386 8.33 1.72 20.20
CA LEU A 386 7.40 2.73 19.69
C LEU A 386 7.50 4.04 20.48
N ARG A 387 7.70 3.97 21.80
CA ARG A 387 7.86 5.17 22.62
C ARG A 387 9.20 5.87 22.36
N ALA A 388 10.28 5.13 22.19
CA ALA A 388 11.59 5.67 21.82
C ALA A 388 11.52 6.43 20.49
N LYS A 389 10.89 5.81 19.47
CA LYS A 389 10.62 6.45 18.18
C LYS A 389 9.91 7.80 18.34
N GLU A 390 8.84 7.86 19.14
CA GLU A 390 8.08 9.10 19.35
C GLU A 390 8.92 10.19 20.03
N VAL A 391 9.74 9.81 21.02
CA VAL A 391 10.64 10.73 21.73
C VAL A 391 11.68 11.31 20.77
N GLU A 392 12.30 10.48 19.93
CA GLU A 392 13.29 10.91 18.93
C GLU A 392 12.71 11.94 17.95
N VAL A 393 11.50 11.70 17.42
CA VAL A 393 10.84 12.67 16.52
C VAL A 393 10.52 13.97 17.26
N VAL A 394 10.09 13.89 18.52
CA VAL A 394 9.80 15.09 19.34
C VAL A 394 11.06 15.91 19.58
N ASP A 395 12.16 15.27 19.95
CA ASP A 395 13.41 15.96 20.26
C ASP A 395 14.08 16.51 18.99
N TYR A 396 14.03 15.77 17.89
CA TYR A 396 14.41 16.26 16.58
C TYR A 396 13.60 17.48 16.17
N PHE A 397 12.27 17.45 16.34
CA PHE A 397 11.44 18.60 15.98
C PHE A 397 11.75 19.83 16.85
N LYS A 398 12.03 19.67 18.16
CA LYS A 398 12.47 20.79 19.02
C LYS A 398 13.81 21.38 18.55
N LEU A 399 14.76 20.53 18.16
CA LEU A 399 16.03 20.96 17.56
C LEU A 399 15.75 21.81 16.31
N MET A 400 14.95 21.28 15.38
CA MET A 400 14.60 21.98 14.14
C MET A 400 13.82 23.28 14.38
N GLN A 401 12.97 23.35 15.41
CA GLN A 401 12.28 24.60 15.78
C GLN A 401 13.26 25.70 16.17
N ARG A 402 14.27 25.36 16.98
CA ARG A 402 15.31 26.30 17.39
C ARG A 402 16.15 26.73 16.20
N ASP A 403 16.63 25.76 15.42
CA ASP A 403 17.63 26.00 14.38
C ASP A 403 17.01 26.71 13.16
N HIS A 404 15.76 26.39 12.80
CA HIS A 404 15.05 27.02 11.66
C HIS A 404 14.14 28.18 12.09
N GLY A 405 14.14 28.55 13.37
CA GLY A 405 13.35 29.69 13.87
C GLY A 405 11.84 29.51 13.72
N ILE A 406 11.34 28.28 13.81
CA ILE A 406 9.91 27.96 13.67
C ILE A 406 9.18 28.50 14.90
N ARG A 407 8.22 29.40 14.71
CA ARG A 407 7.50 30.07 15.80
C ARG A 407 5.99 30.11 15.55
N GLY A 408 5.24 30.13 16.65
CA GLY A 408 3.78 30.25 16.64
C GLY A 408 3.07 28.92 16.49
N THR A 409 1.74 28.99 16.53
CA THR A 409 0.85 27.83 16.36
C THR A 409 -0.03 28.09 15.16
N TRP A 410 -0.18 27.10 14.29
CA TRP A 410 -1.09 27.21 13.16
C TRP A 410 -2.54 27.34 13.68
N LYS A 411 -3.16 28.50 13.41
CA LYS A 411 -4.52 28.81 13.89
C LYS A 411 -5.63 28.29 12.97
N GLY A 412 -5.28 27.68 11.84
CA GLY A 412 -6.24 27.27 10.83
C GLY A 412 -6.94 28.43 10.12
N THR A 413 -8.09 28.13 9.55
CA THR A 413 -9.04 29.13 9.02
C THR A 413 -10.28 29.19 9.87
N ALA A 414 -11.00 30.31 9.82
CA ALA A 414 -12.34 30.42 10.40
C ALA A 414 -13.19 29.21 9.97
N SER A 415 -13.73 28.50 10.98
CA SER A 415 -14.49 27.28 10.75
C SER A 415 -15.74 27.60 9.94
N ALA A 416 -15.93 26.89 8.84
CA ALA A 416 -17.13 27.04 8.02
C ALA A 416 -18.25 26.08 8.44
N VAL A 417 -17.95 25.19 9.40
CA VAL A 417 -18.81 24.09 9.82
C VAL A 417 -20.18 24.56 10.29
N HIS A 418 -20.23 25.64 11.09
CA HIS A 418 -21.49 26.20 11.58
C HIS A 418 -22.28 26.96 10.50
N ALA A 419 -21.62 27.41 9.43
CA ALA A 419 -22.23 28.21 8.38
C ALA A 419 -22.90 27.36 7.28
N ALA A 420 -22.67 26.04 7.25
CA ALA A 420 -23.24 25.11 6.27
C ALA A 420 -23.39 23.70 6.87
N PRO A 421 -24.33 23.51 7.81
CA PRO A 421 -24.46 22.25 8.57
C PRO A 421 -24.76 21.04 7.68
N GLY A 422 -25.62 21.15 6.67
CA GLY A 422 -25.90 20.06 5.73
C GLY A 422 -24.67 19.68 4.90
N SER A 423 -23.86 20.66 4.51
CA SER A 423 -22.59 20.40 3.80
C SER A 423 -21.52 19.79 4.70
N ARG A 424 -21.48 20.16 5.99
CA ARG A 424 -20.65 19.50 7.00
C ARG A 424 -21.07 18.04 7.16
N ASP A 425 -22.36 17.77 7.34
CA ASP A 425 -22.85 16.40 7.55
C ASP A 425 -22.63 15.52 6.31
N ALA A 426 -22.78 16.10 5.11
CA ALA A 426 -22.40 15.44 3.86
C ALA A 426 -20.89 15.12 3.83
N GLY A 427 -20.05 16.04 4.30
CA GLY A 427 -18.60 15.85 4.45
C GLY A 427 -18.27 14.70 5.40
N ILE A 428 -18.91 14.63 6.57
CA ILE A 428 -18.75 13.51 7.53
C ILE A 428 -19.18 12.20 6.90
N LYS A 429 -20.36 12.16 6.26
CA LYS A 429 -20.88 10.94 5.62
C LYS A 429 -19.97 10.47 4.48
N ALA A 430 -19.45 11.39 3.68
CA ALA A 430 -18.51 11.09 2.61
C ALA A 430 -17.18 10.59 3.20
N ALA A 431 -16.65 11.26 4.21
CA ALA A 431 -15.46 10.83 4.91
C ALA A 431 -15.62 9.50 5.63
N ALA A 432 -16.81 9.14 6.13
CA ALA A 432 -17.05 7.82 6.70
C ALA A 432 -16.93 6.72 5.64
N ARG A 433 -17.33 7.02 4.39
CA ARG A 433 -17.14 6.14 3.23
C ARG A 433 -15.76 6.29 2.57
N ALA A 434 -14.98 7.29 2.96
CA ALA A 434 -13.62 7.47 2.46
C ALA A 434 -12.82 6.24 2.85
N ARG A 435 -12.00 5.77 1.93
CA ARG A 435 -11.43 4.44 2.08
C ARG A 435 -10.13 4.60 2.84
N LEU A 436 -10.16 4.16 4.09
CA LEU A 436 -9.01 4.19 5.00
C LEU A 436 -8.49 2.79 5.28
N GLY A 437 -9.02 1.73 4.67
CA GLY A 437 -8.35 0.45 4.69
C GLY A 437 -8.44 -0.38 5.97
N THR A 438 -9.44 -0.17 6.84
CA THR A 438 -9.68 -1.10 7.97
C THR A 438 -11.14 -1.48 8.15
N GLU A 439 -12.03 -1.00 7.27
CA GLU A 439 -13.45 -1.30 7.37
C GLU A 439 -13.78 -2.62 6.69
N ARG A 440 -14.13 -3.60 7.52
CA ARG A 440 -14.72 -4.88 7.14
C ARG A 440 -15.91 -4.59 6.22
N ALA A 441 -15.83 -5.02 4.97
CA ALA A 441 -16.95 -4.94 4.04
C ALA A 441 -18.17 -5.58 4.68
N ILE A 442 -19.20 -4.76 4.93
CA ILE A 442 -20.48 -5.23 5.44
C ILE A 442 -21.12 -6.08 4.34
N ARG A 443 -21.55 -7.28 4.73
CA ARG A 443 -22.29 -8.26 3.93
C ARG A 443 -23.45 -7.61 3.18
N SER A 444 -23.62 -8.03 1.93
CA SER A 444 -24.91 -8.46 1.39
C SER A 444 -24.68 -9.56 0.38
#